data_AF-A0A7J7U616-F1
#
_entry.id   AF-A0A7J7U616-F1
#
_cell.length_a   1.000
_cell.length_b   1.000
_cell.length_c   1.000
_cell.angle_alpha   90.00
_cell.angle_beta   90.00
_cell.angle_gamma   90.00
#
_symmetry.space_group_name_H-M   'P 1'
#
loop_
_entity.id
_entity.type
_entity.pdbx_description
1 polymer ?
#
loop_
_entity_poly.entity_id
_entity_poly.type
_entity_poly.pdbx_seq_one_letter_code
_entity_poly.pdbx_strand_id
1 'polypeptide(L)'
;MSDTRRRVKVYTLNEDRQWDDRGTGHVSSTYVEELKGMSLLVRAESDGSLLLESKINPNTAYQKQQDTLIVWSEAENYDLALSFQEKAGCDEIWEKICQVRVFE
;
A
#
# COMPACT_ATOMS: atom_id res chain seq x y z
N MET A 1 -22.66 -1.86 7.48
CA MET A 1 -21.35 -2.42 7.89
C MET A 1 -20.30 -1.63 7.15
N SER A 2 -19.36 -0.99 7.86
CA SER A 2 -18.20 -0.35 7.24
C SER A 2 -17.39 -1.41 6.49
N ASP A 3 -16.96 -1.13 5.25
CA ASP A 3 -16.13 -2.06 4.46
C ASP A 3 -14.72 -2.14 5.06
N THR A 4 -14.56 -3.03 6.05
CA THR A 4 -13.29 -3.23 6.77
C THR A 4 -12.27 -4.03 5.97
N ARG A 5 -12.69 -4.68 4.88
CA ARG A 5 -11.82 -5.52 4.06
C ARG A 5 -10.65 -4.71 3.49
N ARG A 6 -10.91 -3.48 3.03
CA ARG A 6 -9.90 -2.61 2.43
C ARG A 6 -9.28 -1.61 3.41
N ARG A 7 -9.62 -1.70 4.69
CA ARG A 7 -9.17 -0.73 5.69
C ARG A 7 -7.72 -1.00 6.06
N VAL A 8 -6.87 0.02 5.94
CA VAL A 8 -5.42 -0.04 6.18
C VAL A 8 -4.94 1.14 7.01
N LYS A 9 -3.89 0.92 7.81
CA LYS A 9 -3.00 2.00 8.28
C LYS A 9 -1.81 2.12 7.35
N VAL A 10 -1.43 3.35 7.04
CA VAL A 10 -0.23 3.67 6.25
C VAL A 10 0.89 4.06 7.20
N TYR A 11 2.07 3.50 7.02
CA TYR A 11 3.25 3.87 7.79
C TYR A 11 4.42 4.25 6.91
N THR A 12 5.28 5.14 7.40
CA THR A 12 6.60 5.42 6.84
C THR A 12 7.70 5.20 7.86
N LEU A 13 8.82 4.66 7.42
CA LEU A 13 10.00 4.52 8.26
C LEU A 13 10.72 5.87 8.33
N ASN A 14 10.98 6.35 9.55
CA ASN A 14 11.71 7.60 9.78
C ASN A 14 13.22 7.36 10.00
N GLU A 15 13.97 8.45 10.19
CA GLU A 15 15.43 8.42 10.36
C GLU A 15 15.89 7.60 11.57
N ASP A 16 15.07 7.53 12.62
CA ASP A 16 15.31 6.74 13.83
C ASP A 16 14.97 5.24 13.65
N ARG A 17 14.62 4.82 12.42
CA ARG A 17 14.15 3.47 12.08
C ARG A 17 12.88 3.07 12.83
N GLN A 18 12.00 4.05 13.09
CA GLN A 18 10.68 3.83 13.67
C GLN A 18 9.58 4.05 12.63
N TRP A 19 8.47 3.33 12.77
CA TRP A 19 7.34 3.45 11.86
C TRP A 19 6.38 4.53 12.35
N ASP A 20 6.25 5.60 11.58
CA ASP A 20 5.33 6.70 11.83
C ASP A 20 3.96 6.42 11.19
N ASP A 21 2.87 6.52 11.96
CA ASP A 21 1.50 6.38 11.46
C ASP A 21 1.11 7.63 10.64
N ARG A 22 0.88 7.42 9.33
CA ARG A 22 0.43 8.46 8.39
C ARG A 22 -1.09 8.63 8.40
N GLY A 23 -1.83 7.68 8.95
CA GLY A 23 -3.28 7.70 9.00
C GLY A 23 -3.92 6.36 8.65
N THR A 24 -5.24 6.30 8.86
CA THR A 24 -6.08 5.16 8.50
C THR A 24 -6.96 5.50 7.30
N GLY A 25 -7.07 4.56 6.37
CA GLY A 25 -7.79 4.77 5.11
C GLY A 25 -8.24 3.48 4.46
N HIS A 26 -8.78 3.60 3.25
CA HIS A 26 -9.20 2.46 2.41
C HIS A 26 -8.30 2.36 1.19
N VAL A 27 -7.69 1.19 0.99
CA VAL A 27 -6.79 0.94 -0.14
C VAL A 27 -7.54 0.47 -1.39
N SER A 28 -7.09 0.90 -2.55
CA SER A 28 -7.51 0.38 -3.86
C SER A 28 -6.30 0.25 -4.79
N SER A 29 -6.44 -0.55 -5.85
CA SER A 29 -5.48 -0.55 -6.97
C SER A 29 -6.19 -0.13 -8.25
N THR A 30 -5.68 0.88 -8.94
CA THR A 30 -6.22 1.35 -10.23
C THR A 30 -5.08 1.74 -11.16
N TYR A 31 -5.35 1.74 -12.46
CA TYR A 31 -4.43 2.36 -13.42
C TYR A 31 -4.50 3.89 -13.25
N VAL A 32 -3.34 4.52 -13.10
CA VAL A 32 -3.19 5.98 -13.00
C VAL A 32 -2.48 6.46 -14.27
N GLU A 33 -3.12 7.36 -15.01
CA GLU A 33 -2.68 7.77 -16.34
C GLU A 33 -1.38 8.58 -16.27
N GLU A 34 -1.27 9.46 -15.28
CA GLU A 34 -0.11 10.31 -15.02
C GLU A 34 1.15 9.49 -14.71
N LEU A 35 0.97 8.38 -13.98
CA LEU A 35 2.05 7.44 -13.61
C LEU A 35 2.25 6.35 -14.66
N LYS A 36 1.35 6.24 -15.65
CA LYS A 36 1.34 5.21 -16.70
C LYS A 36 1.50 3.81 -16.11
N GLY A 37 0.63 3.44 -15.18
CA GLY A 37 0.68 2.12 -14.56
C GLY A 37 -0.34 1.89 -13.45
N MET A 38 -0.47 0.61 -13.09
CA MET A 38 -1.21 0.20 -11.91
C MET A 38 -0.57 0.79 -10.65
N SER A 39 -1.38 1.41 -9.81
CA SER A 39 -0.94 2.12 -8.61
C SER A 39 -1.82 1.76 -7.42
N LEU A 40 -1.21 1.76 -6.23
CA LEU A 40 -1.90 1.66 -4.94
C LEU A 40 -2.32 3.05 -4.49
N LEU A 41 -3.60 3.21 -4.18
CA LEU A 41 -4.17 4.44 -3.65
C LEU A 41 -4.74 4.16 -2.25
N VAL A 42 -4.50 5.05 -1.30
CA VAL A 42 -5.17 5.01 0.01
C VAL A 42 -5.89 6.32 0.27
N ARG A 43 -7.21 6.26 0.48
CA ARG A 43 -8.02 7.42 0.86
C ARG A 43 -8.32 7.43 2.36
N ALA A 44 -8.07 8.56 3.01
CA ALA A 44 -8.26 8.75 4.44
C ALA A 44 -9.72 8.54 4.88
N GLU A 45 -9.92 7.93 6.05
CA GLU A 45 -11.26 7.82 6.65
C GLU A 45 -11.78 9.17 7.18
N SER A 46 -10.88 10.09 7.52
CA SER A 46 -11.22 11.37 8.16
C SER A 46 -11.92 12.34 7.22
N ASP A 47 -11.43 12.47 5.99
CA ASP A 47 -11.86 13.50 5.04
C ASP A 47 -11.81 13.05 3.57
N GLY A 48 -11.45 11.80 3.29
CA GLY A 48 -11.34 11.26 1.93
C GLY A 48 -10.12 11.75 1.14
N SER A 49 -9.21 12.51 1.77
CA SER A 49 -7.95 12.94 1.17
C SER A 49 -7.06 11.75 0.81
N LEU A 50 -6.09 11.97 -0.08
CA LEU A 50 -5.17 10.93 -0.53
C LEU A 50 -4.00 10.81 0.45
N LEU A 51 -3.92 9.69 1.16
CA LEU A 51 -2.80 9.38 2.07
C LEU A 51 -1.60 8.78 1.35
N LEU A 52 -1.87 8.03 0.28
CA LEU A 52 -0.86 7.35 -0.52
C LEU A 52 -1.30 7.28 -1.98
N GLU A 53 -0.36 7.57 -2.88
CA GLU A 53 -0.39 7.21 -4.29
C GLU A 53 1.00 6.66 -4.64
N SER A 54 1.09 5.37 -4.95
CA SER A 54 2.35 4.69 -5.24
C SER A 54 2.17 3.78 -6.44
N LYS A 55 2.98 3.99 -7.47
CA LYS A 55 2.99 3.12 -8.65
C LYS A 55 3.54 1.76 -8.27
N ILE A 56 2.86 0.69 -8.70
CA ILE A 56 3.37 -0.67 -8.53
C ILE A 56 4.51 -0.86 -9.53
N ASN A 57 5.75 -0.81 -9.04
CA ASN A 57 6.93 -1.02 -9.87
C ASN A 57 7.38 -2.49 -9.82
N PRO A 58 7.60 -3.14 -10.96
CA PRO A 58 7.96 -4.56 -11.02
C PRO A 58 9.30 -4.85 -10.35
N ASN A 59 10.24 -3.90 -10.42
CA ASN A 59 11.56 -3.98 -9.79
C ASN A 59 11.55 -3.66 -8.28
N THR A 60 10.45 -3.16 -7.73
CA THR A 60 10.35 -2.85 -6.30
C THR A 60 10.18 -4.14 -5.50
N ALA A 61 10.94 -4.28 -4.42
CA ALA A 61 10.92 -5.43 -3.52
C ALA A 61 9.82 -5.34 -2.44
N TYR A 62 8.55 -5.28 -2.83
CA TYR A 62 7.40 -5.60 -1.96
C TYR A 62 7.56 -6.95 -1.26
N GLN A 63 7.28 -6.95 0.04
CA GLN A 63 7.28 -8.09 0.93
C GLN A 63 5.96 -8.17 1.66
N LYS A 64 5.39 -9.36 1.75
CA LYS A 64 4.23 -9.62 2.61
C LYS A 64 4.71 -10.21 3.93
N GLN A 65 4.28 -9.64 5.05
CA GLN A 65 4.66 -10.04 6.39
C GLN A 65 3.40 -10.30 7.23
N GLN A 66 3.45 -11.27 8.15
CA GLN A 66 2.39 -11.56 9.13
C GLN A 66 0.96 -11.64 8.54
N ASP A 67 0.83 -12.07 7.29
CA ASP A 67 -0.40 -12.16 6.50
C ASP A 67 -1.19 -10.85 6.25
N THR A 68 -0.85 -9.76 6.93
CA THR A 68 -1.63 -8.51 6.98
C THR A 68 -0.77 -7.27 6.78
N LEU A 69 0.53 -7.43 6.53
CA LEU A 69 1.45 -6.33 6.26
C LEU A 69 2.03 -6.46 4.86
N ILE A 70 2.07 -5.36 4.12
CA ILE A 70 2.83 -5.23 2.88
C ILE A 70 3.84 -4.10 3.08
N VAL A 71 5.13 -4.39 2.90
CA VAL A 71 6.24 -3.47 3.14
C VAL A 71 7.08 -3.35 1.87
N TRP A 72 7.52 -2.14 1.51
CA TRP A 72 8.42 -1.91 0.39
C TRP A 72 9.19 -0.60 0.53
N SER A 73 10.31 -0.50 -0.20
CA SER A 73 11.06 0.74 -0.39
C SER A 73 10.53 1.45 -1.63
N GLU A 74 9.94 2.63 -1.45
CA GLU A 74 9.39 3.47 -2.52
C GLU A 74 10.49 4.26 -3.23
N ALA A 75 11.47 4.75 -2.47
CA ALA A 75 12.66 5.42 -2.96
C ALA A 75 13.85 5.14 -2.02
N GLU A 76 15.03 5.64 -2.36
CA GLU A 76 16.20 5.56 -1.48
C GLU A 76 15.88 6.22 -0.12
N ASN A 77 16.02 5.46 0.97
CA ASN A 77 15.66 5.86 2.34
C ASN A 77 14.18 6.24 2.55
N TYR A 78 13.27 5.73 1.71
CA TYR A 78 11.85 5.96 1.86
C TYR A 78 11.08 4.64 1.84
N ASP A 79 10.90 4.05 3.02
CA ASP A 79 10.16 2.79 3.22
C ASP A 79 8.72 3.05 3.64
N LEU A 80 7.81 2.28 3.04
CA LEU A 80 6.37 2.31 3.28
C LEU A 80 5.89 0.95 3.79
N ALA A 81 4.86 0.99 4.64
CA ALA A 81 4.10 -0.19 5.01
C ALA A 81 2.59 0.08 4.99
N LEU A 82 1.84 -0.90 4.48
CA LEU A 82 0.39 -0.98 4.62
C LEU A 82 0.06 -2.09 5.62
N SER A 83 -0.61 -1.72 6.72
CA SER A 83 -1.13 -2.66 7.70
C SER A 83 -2.62 -2.80 7.52
N PHE A 84 -3.04 -3.97 7.06
CA PHE A 84 -4.42 -4.30 6.76
C PHE A 84 -5.14 -4.76 8.03
N GLN A 85 -6.38 -4.31 8.18
CA GLN A 85 -7.25 -4.82 9.22
C GLN A 85 -7.65 -6.27 8.99
N GLU A 86 -7.77 -6.68 7.72
CA GLU A 86 -8.17 -8.03 7.34
C GLU A 86 -7.18 -8.67 6.38
N LYS A 87 -6.84 -9.95 6.63
CA LYS A 87 -6.01 -10.76 5.74
C LYS A 87 -6.56 -10.83 4.32
N ALA A 88 -7.88 -10.94 4.16
CA ALA A 88 -8.52 -11.02 2.85
C ALA A 88 -8.20 -9.80 1.97
N GLY A 89 -8.23 -8.59 2.54
CA GLY A 89 -7.82 -7.38 1.81
C GLY A 89 -6.34 -7.34 1.49
N CYS A 90 -5.50 -7.83 2.42
CA CYS A 90 -4.07 -7.95 2.18
C CYS A 90 -3.77 -8.94 1.03
N ASP A 91 -4.46 -10.09 1.01
CA ASP A 91 -4.36 -11.08 -0.04
C ASP A 91 -4.75 -10.49 -1.40
N GLU A 92 -5.90 -9.79 -1.48
CA GLU A 92 -6.39 -9.15 -2.71
C GLU A 92 -5.37 -8.14 -3.29
N ILE A 93 -4.80 -7.26 -2.45
CA ILE A 93 -3.79 -6.28 -2.91
C ILE A 93 -2.47 -6.97 -3.26
N TRP A 94 -2.06 -7.97 -2.49
CA TRP A 94 -0.84 -8.73 -2.76
C TRP A 94 -0.90 -9.42 -4.13
N GLU A 95 -2.04 -10.04 -4.47
CA GLU A 95 -2.26 -10.65 -5.78
C GLU A 95 -2.12 -9.63 -6.92
N LYS A 96 -2.62 -8.40 -6.74
CA LYS A 96 -2.46 -7.32 -7.72
C LYS A 96 -1.00 -6.91 -7.92
N ILE A 97 -0.23 -6.81 -6.84
CA ILE A 97 1.21 -6.54 -6.91
C ILE A 97 1.94 -7.68 -7.65
N CYS A 98 1.61 -8.93 -7.32
CA CYS A 98 2.20 -10.10 -8.00
C CYS A 98 1.85 -10.14 -9.49
N GLN A 99 0.63 -9.77 -9.90
CA GLN A 99 0.26 -9.69 -11.31
C GLN A 99 1.19 -8.73 -12.07
N VAL A 100 1.43 -7.53 -11.55
CA VAL A 100 2.32 -6.55 -12.21
C VAL A 100 3.76 -7.06 -12.32
N ARG A 101 4.26 -7.74 -11.28
CA ARG A 101 5.64 -8.28 -11.26
C ARG A 101 5.90 -9.43 -12.23
N VAL A 102 4.87 -10.18 -12.62
CA VAL A 102 5.01 -11.36 -13.48
C VAL A 102 4.93 -11.00 -14.97
N PHE A 103 4.35 -9.85 -15.33
CA PHE A 103 4.08 -9.46 -16.71
C PHE A 103 5.14 -8.54 -17.36
N GLU A 104 6.38 -8.55 -16.88
CA GLU A 104 7.53 -7.91 -17.57
C GLU A 104 8.61 -8.92 -17.98
#